data_AF-A0A3A8NTX0-F1
#
_entry.id   AF-A0A3A8NTX0-F1
#
_cell.length_a   1.000
_cell.length_b   1.000
_cell.length_c   1.000
_cell.angle_alpha   90.00
_cell.angle_beta   90.00
_cell.angle_gamma   90.00
#
_symmetry.space_group_name_H-M   'P 1'
#
loop_
_entity.id
_entity.type
_entity.pdbx_description
1 polymer ?
#
loop_
_entity_poly.entity_id
_entity_poly.type
_entity_poly.pdbx_seq_one_letter_code
_entity_poly.pdbx_strand_id
1 'polypeptide(L)'
;MPSPWFDVPYVFCRLRLTVSHAFRKKEAGGGADALVTSHSTDYVVAGTFRLQRMRDSLRPYFSNPKVSLRVAGWSLSGMSSGSGESAFETGTRKDFAGSTTPGPVILEIYPDDKHQANFQTQDDNAFEIKLATHSWERSGAGFNQEARDTEEGHISFLIQQPFPAKPGEVRLQDKPPFVLLNTPFCLAVTACEPPRISGSFRLTPGLPAFRIVDDTVDQNPIPHCRVRVQCPDGVAREFVADDAGEIFIPRSGKDVYTLLEVLEDAAPLCLSRPAGWTIEAMPDQP
;
A
#
# COMPACT_ATOMS: atom_id res chain seq x y z
N MET A 1 -25.51 -18.16 7.11
CA MET A 1 -25.44 -17.65 8.51
C MET A 1 -25.17 -16.16 8.45
N PRO A 2 -25.77 -15.29 9.29
CA PRO A 2 -25.46 -13.87 9.27
C PRO A 2 -23.98 -13.68 9.60
N SER A 3 -23.25 -13.00 8.71
CA SER A 3 -21.82 -12.76 8.86
C SER A 3 -21.57 -11.70 9.93
N PRO A 4 -20.56 -11.84 10.82
CA PRO A 4 -20.20 -10.82 11.82
C PRO A 4 -19.90 -9.45 11.20
N TRP A 5 -19.52 -9.44 9.93
CA TRP A 5 -19.31 -8.22 9.17
C TRP A 5 -20.59 -7.36 9.07
N PHE A 6 -21.79 -7.94 9.18
CA PHE A 6 -23.07 -7.21 9.18
C PHE A 6 -23.20 -6.20 10.31
N ASP A 7 -22.60 -6.49 11.46
CA ASP A 7 -22.72 -5.69 12.67
C ASP A 7 -21.63 -4.60 12.79
N VAL A 8 -20.74 -4.51 11.81
CA VAL A 8 -19.59 -3.59 11.81
C VAL A 8 -19.98 -2.30 11.09
N PRO A 9 -20.15 -1.16 11.77
CA PRO A 9 -20.56 0.09 11.12
C PRO A 9 -19.42 0.76 10.33
N TYR A 10 -18.17 0.54 10.76
CA TYR A 10 -16.98 1.10 10.15
C TYR A 10 -15.84 0.08 10.21
N VAL A 11 -14.99 0.11 9.19
CA VAL A 11 -13.75 -0.65 9.17
C VAL A 11 -12.61 0.32 8.94
N PHE A 12 -11.71 0.42 9.89
CA PHE A 12 -10.45 1.10 9.68
C PHE A 12 -9.51 0.17 8.91
N CYS A 13 -8.95 0.70 7.84
CA CYS A 13 -8.07 -0.02 6.93
C CYS A 13 -6.67 0.58 7.00
N ARG A 14 -5.67 -0.27 7.27
CA ARG A 14 -4.28 0.00 6.92
C ARG A 14 -3.88 -0.90 5.76
N LEU A 15 -3.45 -0.29 4.67
CA LEU A 15 -3.07 -0.93 3.42
C LEU A 15 -1.57 -0.78 3.20
N ARG A 16 -0.91 -1.87 2.83
CA ARG A 16 0.40 -1.86 2.15
C ARG A 16 0.38 -2.90 1.04
N LEU A 17 0.63 -2.47 -0.19
CA LEU A 17 0.78 -3.29 -1.38
C LEU A 17 2.16 -3.04 -1.95
N THR A 18 2.93 -4.10 -2.17
CA THR A 18 4.18 -4.07 -2.93
C THR A 18 3.92 -4.76 -4.25
N VAL A 19 4.24 -4.09 -5.34
CA VAL A 19 4.07 -4.59 -6.70
C VAL A 19 5.43 -4.65 -7.36
N SER A 20 5.80 -5.83 -7.86
CA SER A 20 7.03 -6.04 -8.61
C SER A 20 6.78 -6.84 -9.87
N HIS A 21 7.45 -6.46 -10.95
CA HIS A 21 7.35 -7.14 -12.23
C HIS A 21 8.61 -6.93 -13.08
N ALA A 22 9.02 -7.97 -13.80
CA ALA A 22 10.12 -7.90 -14.75
C ALA A 22 9.81 -8.81 -15.94
N PHE A 23 10.00 -8.28 -17.14
CA PHE A 23 9.72 -8.91 -18.42
C PHE A 23 10.82 -8.58 -19.42
N ARG A 24 11.22 -9.58 -20.19
CA ARG A 24 12.16 -9.41 -21.31
C ARG A 24 11.80 -10.41 -22.40
N LYS A 25 11.63 -9.92 -23.63
CA LYS A 25 11.31 -10.73 -24.80
C LYS A 25 12.25 -10.38 -25.94
N LYS A 26 12.82 -11.40 -26.56
CA LYS A 26 13.57 -11.31 -27.82
C LYS A 26 12.66 -11.79 -28.95
N GLU A 27 12.57 -11.05 -30.05
CA GLU A 27 11.78 -11.49 -31.21
C GLU A 27 12.32 -12.80 -31.81
N ALA A 28 11.40 -13.71 -32.12
CA ALA A 28 11.73 -15.01 -32.68
C ALA A 28 12.22 -14.87 -34.14
N GLY A 29 13.31 -15.55 -34.48
CA GLY A 29 13.87 -15.55 -35.83
C GLY A 29 14.87 -14.42 -36.12
N GLY A 30 15.04 -13.44 -35.21
CA GLY A 30 16.12 -12.46 -35.30
C GLY A 30 17.44 -13.07 -34.81
N GLY A 31 18.50 -12.96 -35.62
CA GLY A 31 19.84 -13.45 -35.29
C GLY A 31 20.53 -12.65 -34.17
N ALA A 32 21.74 -12.19 -34.44
CA ALA A 32 22.48 -11.33 -33.49
C ALA A 32 21.77 -9.98 -33.23
N ASP A 33 21.01 -9.49 -34.21
CA ASP A 33 20.40 -8.14 -34.20
C ASP A 33 18.92 -8.12 -33.81
N ALA A 34 18.38 -9.19 -33.24
CA ALA A 34 16.94 -9.25 -32.93
C ALA A 34 16.50 -8.15 -31.97
N LEU A 35 15.27 -7.65 -32.16
CA LEU A 35 14.64 -6.73 -31.24
C LEU A 35 14.41 -7.40 -29.88
N VAL A 36 14.83 -6.72 -28.82
CA VAL A 36 14.64 -7.07 -27.43
C VAL A 36 13.79 -6.00 -26.79
N THR A 37 12.58 -6.37 -26.35
CA THR A 37 11.72 -5.52 -25.53
C THR A 37 11.90 -5.89 -24.07
N SER A 38 12.05 -4.90 -23.20
CA SER A 38 12.15 -5.11 -21.75
C SER A 38 11.25 -4.16 -20.98
N HIS A 39 10.75 -4.64 -19.85
CA HIS A 39 9.95 -3.87 -18.93
C HIS A 39 10.19 -4.34 -17.51
N SER A 40 10.33 -3.43 -16.55
CA SER A 40 10.44 -3.75 -15.13
C SER A 40 9.85 -2.65 -14.27
N THR A 41 9.25 -2.99 -13.15
CA THR A 41 8.66 -2.04 -12.22
C THR A 41 8.73 -2.57 -10.80
N ASP A 42 8.92 -1.66 -9.84
CA ASP A 42 8.90 -1.93 -8.41
C ASP A 42 8.34 -0.71 -7.69
N TYR A 43 7.20 -0.90 -7.01
CA TYR A 43 6.56 0.18 -6.28
C TYR A 43 5.70 -0.31 -5.12
N VAL A 44 5.45 0.61 -4.19
CA VAL A 44 4.63 0.41 -3.01
C VAL A 44 3.45 1.37 -3.04
N VAL A 45 2.26 0.85 -2.76
CA VAL A 45 1.04 1.63 -2.48
C VAL A 45 0.67 1.41 -1.01
N ALA A 46 0.53 2.50 -0.26
CA ALA A 46 0.19 2.48 1.15
C ALA A 46 -0.98 3.41 1.45
N GLY A 47 -1.83 3.04 2.40
CA GLY A 47 -3.00 3.83 2.76
C GLY A 47 -3.44 3.61 4.19
N THR A 48 -4.05 4.62 4.78
CA THR A 48 -4.68 4.52 6.10
C THR A 48 -5.97 5.33 6.08
N PHE A 49 -7.11 4.65 6.14
CA PHE A 49 -8.41 5.27 5.93
C PHE A 49 -9.53 4.47 6.58
N ARG A 50 -10.69 5.09 6.77
CA ARG A 50 -11.90 4.45 7.31
C ARG A 50 -12.88 4.17 6.18
N LEU A 51 -13.41 2.95 6.11
CA LEU A 51 -14.54 2.59 5.26
C LEU A 51 -15.82 2.57 6.11
N GLN A 52 -16.93 3.08 5.56
CA GLN A 52 -18.23 3.11 6.21
C GLN A 52 -19.15 2.07 5.60
N ARG A 53 -19.88 1.34 6.45
CA ARG A 53 -20.84 0.34 6.01
C ARG A 53 -22.04 0.99 5.31
N MET A 54 -22.38 0.49 4.13
CA MET A 54 -23.61 0.87 3.42
C MET A 54 -24.74 -0.06 3.85
N ARG A 55 -25.84 0.52 4.35
CA ARG A 55 -26.92 -0.22 5.01
C ARG A 55 -27.86 -0.94 4.04
N ASP A 56 -27.96 -0.46 2.80
CA ASP A 56 -28.93 -0.97 1.82
C ASP A 56 -28.37 -2.09 0.94
N SER A 57 -27.20 -2.64 1.29
CA SER A 57 -26.57 -3.73 0.56
C SER A 57 -26.98 -5.10 1.12
N LEU A 58 -27.29 -6.04 0.22
CA LEU A 58 -27.59 -7.44 0.55
C LEU A 58 -26.38 -8.19 1.15
N ARG A 59 -25.19 -7.60 1.08
CA ARG A 59 -23.93 -8.16 1.58
C ARG A 59 -23.10 -7.10 2.29
N PRO A 60 -22.12 -7.48 3.14
CA PRO A 60 -21.22 -6.50 3.74
C PRO A 60 -20.50 -5.68 2.67
N TYR A 61 -20.84 -4.39 2.64
CA TYR A 61 -20.32 -3.44 1.69
C TYR A 61 -19.89 -2.19 2.45
N PHE A 62 -18.65 -1.80 2.24
CA PHE A 62 -18.05 -0.65 2.88
C PHE A 62 -17.43 0.26 1.82
N SER A 63 -17.61 1.56 1.97
CA SER A 63 -17.04 2.54 1.04
C SER A 63 -16.46 3.75 1.75
N ASN A 64 -15.50 4.39 1.10
CA ASN A 64 -15.09 5.74 1.39
C ASN A 64 -14.86 6.46 0.05
N PRO A 65 -15.60 7.53 -0.25
CA PRO A 65 -15.49 8.22 -1.54
C PRO A 65 -14.23 9.08 -1.68
N LYS A 66 -13.48 9.30 -0.60
CA LYS A 66 -12.38 10.27 -0.56
C LYS A 66 -11.19 9.73 0.23
N VAL A 67 -10.43 8.85 -0.40
CA VAL A 67 -9.19 8.25 0.11
C VAL A 67 -8.00 8.73 -0.72
N SER A 68 -6.94 9.18 -0.07
CA SER A 68 -5.63 9.37 -0.72
C SER A 68 -4.70 8.23 -0.35
N LEU A 69 -3.93 7.76 -1.33
CA LEU A 69 -2.93 6.71 -1.16
C LEU A 69 -1.54 7.32 -1.27
N ARG A 70 -0.58 6.82 -0.50
CA ARG A 70 0.84 7.12 -0.68
C ARG A 70 1.45 6.11 -1.62
N VAL A 71 2.25 6.57 -2.54
CA VAL A 71 2.86 5.74 -3.57
C VAL A 71 4.32 6.12 -3.69
N ALA A 72 5.20 5.14 -3.80
CA ALA A 72 6.60 5.37 -4.12
C ALA A 72 7.15 4.20 -4.94
N GLY A 73 7.97 4.48 -5.94
CA GLY A 73 8.62 3.45 -6.73
C GLY A 73 9.14 3.95 -8.07
N TRP A 74 9.39 3.00 -8.95
CA TRP A 74 9.92 3.25 -10.28
C TRP A 74 9.38 2.24 -11.30
N SER A 75 9.39 2.65 -12.56
CA SER A 75 9.19 1.77 -13.71
C SER A 75 10.19 2.07 -14.80
N LEU A 76 10.55 1.04 -15.56
CA LEU A 76 11.49 1.08 -16.65
C LEU A 76 10.89 0.28 -17.81
N SER A 77 10.91 0.84 -19.01
CA SER A 77 10.49 0.16 -20.23
C SER A 77 11.38 0.58 -21.38
N GLY A 78 11.64 -0.32 -22.32
CA GLY A 78 12.48 0.01 -23.46
C GLY A 78 12.59 -1.10 -24.48
N MET A 79 13.27 -0.79 -25.56
CA MET A 79 13.57 -1.70 -26.65
C MET A 79 15.03 -1.51 -27.09
N SER A 80 15.67 -2.59 -27.50
CA SER A 80 17.03 -2.55 -28.06
C SER A 80 17.17 -3.54 -29.20
N SER A 81 18.01 -3.25 -30.18
CA SER A 81 18.30 -4.15 -31.30
C SER A 81 19.67 -3.84 -31.90
N GLY A 82 20.18 -4.74 -32.75
CA GLY A 82 21.42 -4.50 -33.50
C GLY A 82 22.71 -4.63 -32.68
N SER A 83 23.83 -4.41 -33.38
CA SER A 83 25.18 -4.40 -32.83
C SER A 83 26.08 -3.43 -33.62
N GLY A 84 27.11 -2.86 -32.99
CA GLY A 84 27.98 -1.89 -33.66
C GLY A 84 27.22 -0.64 -34.13
N GLU A 85 27.46 -0.18 -35.36
CA GLU A 85 26.84 1.02 -35.93
C GLU A 85 25.31 0.90 -36.14
N SER A 86 24.78 -0.33 -36.27
CA SER A 86 23.33 -0.58 -36.40
C SER A 86 22.61 -0.73 -35.05
N ALA A 87 23.34 -0.64 -33.93
CA ALA A 87 22.74 -0.75 -32.61
C ALA A 87 21.73 0.39 -32.40
N PHE A 88 20.62 0.07 -31.75
CA PHE A 88 19.59 1.03 -31.38
C PHE A 88 19.03 0.69 -29.99
N GLU A 89 18.76 1.71 -29.20
CA GLU A 89 18.15 1.59 -27.88
C GLU A 89 17.17 2.74 -27.65
N THR A 90 15.95 2.42 -27.25
CA THR A 90 15.00 3.38 -26.66
C THR A 90 14.60 2.93 -25.28
N GLY A 91 14.35 3.90 -24.41
CA GLY A 91 13.79 3.59 -23.11
C GLY A 91 13.15 4.78 -22.44
N THR A 92 12.40 4.45 -21.40
CA THR A 92 11.71 5.38 -20.52
C THR A 92 11.83 4.85 -19.10
N ARG A 93 12.32 5.69 -18.20
CA ARG A 93 12.28 5.50 -16.75
C ARG A 93 11.27 6.48 -16.17
N LYS A 94 10.37 5.99 -15.33
CA LYS A 94 9.47 6.82 -14.54
C LYS A 94 9.74 6.60 -13.06
N ASP A 95 10.06 7.66 -12.34
CA ASP A 95 10.20 7.67 -10.88
C ASP A 95 9.03 8.43 -10.28
N PHE A 96 8.50 7.95 -9.16
CA PHE A 96 7.34 8.57 -8.53
C PHE A 96 7.36 8.39 -7.02
N ALA A 97 6.99 9.46 -6.31
CA ALA A 97 6.85 9.47 -4.87
C ALA A 97 5.85 10.56 -4.49
N GLY A 98 4.83 10.22 -3.71
CA GLY A 98 3.86 11.22 -3.27
C GLY A 98 2.54 10.63 -2.79
N SER A 99 1.55 11.51 -2.63
CA SER A 99 0.17 11.14 -2.36
C SER A 99 -0.67 11.29 -3.62
N THR A 100 -1.58 10.36 -3.86
CA THR A 100 -2.54 10.46 -4.97
C THR A 100 -3.59 11.53 -4.70
N THR A 101 -4.24 12.01 -5.77
CA THR A 101 -5.52 12.72 -5.62
C THR A 101 -6.54 11.82 -4.91
N PRO A 102 -7.47 12.39 -4.13
CA PRO A 102 -8.45 11.59 -3.41
C PRO A 102 -9.42 10.87 -4.34
N GLY A 103 -9.74 9.61 -4.05
CA GLY A 103 -10.70 8.82 -4.82
C GLY A 103 -11.50 7.81 -3.99
N PRO A 104 -12.49 7.14 -4.59
CA PRO A 104 -13.32 6.17 -3.90
C PRO A 104 -12.61 4.81 -3.73
N VAL A 105 -12.69 4.25 -2.51
CA VAL A 105 -12.28 2.87 -2.19
C VAL A 105 -13.46 2.09 -1.66
N ILE A 106 -13.60 0.85 -2.12
CA ILE A 106 -14.68 -0.06 -1.74
C ILE A 106 -14.11 -1.39 -1.27
N LEU A 107 -14.74 -1.92 -0.22
CA LEU A 107 -14.60 -3.30 0.24
C LEU A 107 -15.97 -3.95 0.21
N GLU A 108 -16.07 -5.05 -0.51
CA GLU A 108 -17.27 -5.87 -0.59
C GLU A 108 -16.93 -7.30 -0.21
N ILE A 109 -17.73 -7.93 0.65
CA ILE A 109 -17.50 -9.29 1.14
C ILE A 109 -18.68 -10.15 0.76
N TYR A 110 -18.41 -11.39 0.37
CA TYR A 110 -19.35 -12.41 -0.06
C TYR A 110 -19.30 -13.56 0.96
N PRO A 111 -20.03 -13.46 2.09
CA PRO A 111 -19.92 -14.46 3.16
C PRO A 111 -20.32 -15.86 2.71
N ASP A 112 -21.31 -15.94 1.81
CA ASP A 112 -21.83 -17.21 1.29
C ASP A 112 -20.92 -17.85 0.23
N ASP A 113 -19.96 -17.09 -0.33
CA ASP A 113 -18.96 -17.59 -1.27
C ASP A 113 -17.57 -17.65 -0.63
N LYS A 114 -17.44 -18.51 0.39
CA LYS A 114 -16.17 -18.74 1.11
C LYS A 114 -15.50 -17.45 1.61
N HIS A 115 -16.29 -16.43 1.95
CA HIS A 115 -15.81 -15.11 2.34
C HIS A 115 -14.91 -14.44 1.30
N GLN A 116 -15.13 -14.72 0.00
CA GLN A 116 -14.50 -13.95 -1.07
C GLN A 116 -14.77 -12.46 -0.84
N ALA A 117 -13.77 -11.62 -1.02
CA ALA A 117 -13.90 -10.19 -0.89
C ALA A 117 -13.26 -9.49 -2.08
N ASN A 118 -13.88 -8.40 -2.49
CA ASN A 118 -13.42 -7.49 -3.52
C ASN A 118 -12.98 -6.20 -2.84
N PHE A 119 -11.70 -5.88 -2.96
CA PHE A 119 -11.14 -4.63 -2.49
C PHE A 119 -10.62 -3.85 -3.70
N GLN A 120 -11.18 -2.67 -3.94
CA GLN A 120 -10.90 -1.91 -5.15
C GLN A 120 -10.93 -0.40 -4.95
N THR A 121 -10.14 0.30 -5.76
CA THR A 121 -10.38 1.70 -6.10
C THR A 121 -11.46 1.77 -7.18
N GLN A 122 -12.28 2.81 -7.16
CA GLN A 122 -13.19 3.14 -8.27
C GLN A 122 -12.75 4.43 -8.96
N ASP A 123 -13.27 4.65 -10.17
CA ASP A 123 -13.02 5.82 -11.02
C ASP A 123 -11.58 5.89 -11.55
N ASP A 124 -11.43 5.70 -12.87
CA ASP A 124 -10.13 5.77 -13.53
C ASP A 124 -9.54 7.18 -13.57
N ASN A 125 -10.34 8.22 -13.29
CA ASN A 125 -9.87 9.61 -13.20
C ASN A 125 -9.52 10.04 -11.76
N ALA A 126 -9.64 9.13 -10.79
CA ALA A 126 -9.21 9.37 -9.42
C ALA A 126 -7.84 8.74 -9.17
N PHE A 127 -7.24 9.05 -8.02
CA PHE A 127 -5.93 8.52 -7.62
C PHE A 127 -4.78 8.89 -8.56
N GLU A 128 -4.81 10.11 -9.10
CA GLU A 128 -3.75 10.67 -9.93
C GLU A 128 -2.48 10.96 -9.11
N ILE A 129 -1.31 10.75 -9.71
CA ILE A 129 0.01 11.02 -9.15
C ILE A 129 0.93 11.56 -10.24
N LYS A 130 1.83 12.48 -9.85
CA LYS A 130 2.87 13.00 -10.72
C LYS A 130 4.03 12.03 -10.85
N LEU A 131 4.52 11.86 -12.07
CA LEU A 131 5.62 11.00 -12.45
C LEU A 131 6.75 11.84 -13.03
N ALA A 132 7.96 11.66 -12.54
CA ALA A 132 9.14 12.18 -13.21
C ALA A 132 9.55 11.19 -14.30
N THR A 133 9.50 11.61 -15.56
CA THR A 133 9.80 10.76 -16.72
C THR A 133 11.14 11.15 -17.32
N HIS A 134 12.01 10.18 -17.54
CA HIS A 134 13.25 10.31 -18.31
C HIS A 134 13.21 9.34 -19.49
N SER A 135 13.22 9.87 -20.70
CA SER A 135 13.20 9.08 -21.94
C SER A 135 14.51 9.28 -22.71
N TRP A 136 14.95 8.23 -23.42
CA TRP A 136 16.13 8.27 -24.26
C TRP A 136 15.95 7.50 -25.55
N GLU A 137 16.71 7.92 -26.56
CA GLU A 137 16.90 7.23 -27.83
C GLU A 137 18.38 7.32 -28.22
N ARG A 138 19.01 6.17 -28.47
CA ARG A 138 20.45 6.06 -28.75
C ARG A 138 20.66 5.16 -29.96
N SER A 139 21.60 5.53 -30.82
CA SER A 139 22.06 4.68 -31.93
C SER A 139 23.58 4.50 -31.92
N GLY A 140 24.02 3.35 -32.42
CA GLY A 140 25.44 3.04 -32.62
C GLY A 140 26.13 3.94 -33.64
N ALA A 141 25.36 4.61 -34.51
CA ALA A 141 25.85 5.61 -35.47
C ALA A 141 26.11 6.99 -34.84
N GLY A 142 25.91 7.15 -33.52
CA GLY A 142 26.21 8.38 -32.78
C GLY A 142 25.02 9.31 -32.55
N PHE A 143 23.79 8.88 -32.85
CA PHE A 143 22.59 9.60 -32.45
C PHE A 143 22.32 9.39 -30.96
N ASN A 144 22.04 10.47 -30.23
CA ASN A 144 21.65 10.42 -28.82
C ASN A 144 20.69 11.56 -28.50
N GLN A 145 19.48 11.22 -28.07
CA GLN A 145 18.49 12.15 -27.58
C GLN A 145 18.03 11.73 -26.19
N GLU A 146 17.87 12.71 -25.31
CA GLU A 146 17.28 12.51 -23.99
C GLU A 146 16.26 13.62 -23.72
N ALA A 147 15.16 13.24 -23.06
CA ALA A 147 14.11 14.15 -22.64
C ALA A 147 13.76 13.87 -21.18
N ARG A 148 13.45 14.94 -20.44
CA ARG A 148 12.94 14.86 -19.07
C ARG A 148 11.63 15.63 -19.01
N ASP A 149 10.60 14.99 -18.50
CA ASP A 149 9.27 15.58 -18.39
C ASP A 149 8.60 15.19 -17.07
N THR A 150 7.49 15.84 -16.78
CA THR A 150 6.58 15.45 -15.72
C THR A 150 5.25 15.05 -16.33
N GLU A 151 4.84 13.81 -16.10
CA GLU A 151 3.56 13.28 -16.56
C GLU A 151 2.62 13.04 -15.38
N GLU A 152 1.33 12.92 -15.68
CA GLU A 152 0.34 12.44 -14.73
C GLU A 152 0.04 10.97 -15.02
N GLY A 153 -0.13 10.21 -13.95
CA GLY A 153 -0.48 8.80 -13.99
C GLY A 153 -1.56 8.51 -12.97
N HIS A 154 -2.34 7.45 -13.15
CA HIS A 154 -3.36 7.06 -12.17
C HIS A 154 -3.03 5.70 -11.55
N ILE A 155 -3.60 5.41 -10.40
CA ILE A 155 -3.47 4.08 -9.78
C ILE A 155 -4.85 3.56 -9.49
N SER A 156 -5.24 2.52 -10.22
CA SER A 156 -6.40 1.73 -9.84
C SER A 156 -6.09 0.25 -9.72
N PHE A 157 -6.72 -0.39 -8.75
CA PHE A 157 -6.60 -1.82 -8.50
C PHE A 157 -7.94 -2.41 -8.11
N LEU A 158 -8.12 -3.69 -8.45
CA LEU A 158 -9.12 -4.58 -7.90
C LEU A 158 -8.40 -5.86 -7.46
N ILE A 159 -8.52 -6.19 -6.18
CA ILE A 159 -7.98 -7.40 -5.59
C ILE A 159 -9.15 -8.24 -5.11
N GLN A 160 -9.19 -9.50 -5.53
CA GLN A 160 -10.20 -10.45 -5.10
C GLN A 160 -9.54 -11.68 -4.46
N GLN A 161 -9.83 -11.90 -3.18
CA GLN A 161 -9.39 -13.07 -2.43
C GLN A 161 -10.28 -13.29 -1.19
N PRO A 162 -10.22 -14.47 -0.55
CA PRO A 162 -10.93 -14.72 0.71
C PRO A 162 -10.44 -13.80 1.84
N PHE A 163 -11.38 -13.19 2.56
CA PHE A 163 -11.14 -12.43 3.80
C PHE A 163 -11.59 -13.25 5.02
N PRO A 164 -11.09 -12.95 6.23
CA PRO A 164 -11.46 -13.69 7.43
C PRO A 164 -12.95 -13.53 7.77
N ALA A 165 -13.50 -14.53 8.45
CA ALA A 165 -14.92 -14.54 8.86
C ALA A 165 -15.29 -13.40 9.82
N LYS A 166 -14.29 -12.80 10.49
CA LYS A 166 -14.42 -11.61 11.35
C LYS A 166 -13.39 -10.56 10.89
N PRO A 167 -13.63 -9.26 11.12
CA PRO A 167 -12.62 -8.23 10.89
C PRO A 167 -11.30 -8.57 11.58
N GLY A 168 -10.19 -8.38 10.86
CA GLY A 168 -8.86 -8.69 11.34
C GLY A 168 -7.79 -8.43 10.29
N GLU A 169 -6.61 -9.02 10.50
CA GLU A 169 -5.51 -8.99 9.54
C GLU A 169 -5.85 -9.85 8.31
N VAL A 170 -5.48 -9.35 7.14
CA VAL A 170 -5.57 -10.05 5.86
C VAL A 170 -4.22 -9.93 5.18
N ARG A 171 -3.53 -11.05 4.96
CA ARG A 171 -2.35 -11.09 4.10
C ARG A 171 -2.77 -11.41 2.67
N LEU A 172 -2.17 -10.72 1.72
CA LEU A 172 -2.32 -11.09 0.32
C LEU A 172 -1.66 -12.43 0.07
N GLN A 173 -2.35 -13.29 -0.67
CA GLN A 173 -1.74 -14.49 -1.20
C GLN A 173 -0.67 -14.09 -2.23
N ASP A 174 0.42 -14.85 -2.34
CA ASP A 174 1.50 -14.59 -3.30
C ASP A 174 1.03 -14.50 -4.77
N LYS A 175 -0.16 -15.04 -5.06
CA LYS A 175 -0.91 -14.90 -6.31
C LYS A 175 -2.40 -14.87 -5.99
N PRO A 176 -3.00 -13.69 -5.76
CA PRO A 176 -4.43 -13.62 -5.48
C PRO A 176 -5.22 -14.18 -6.68
N PRO A 177 -6.36 -14.87 -6.45
CA PRO A 177 -7.15 -15.49 -7.51
C PRO A 177 -7.51 -14.56 -8.67
N PHE A 178 -7.71 -13.28 -8.37
CA PHE A 178 -7.89 -12.26 -9.37
C PHE A 178 -7.30 -10.95 -8.89
N VAL A 179 -6.47 -10.34 -9.74
CA VAL A 179 -5.96 -8.99 -9.57
C VAL A 179 -6.03 -8.26 -10.90
N LEU A 180 -6.65 -7.10 -10.88
CA LEU A 180 -6.55 -6.12 -11.94
C LEU A 180 -5.76 -4.94 -11.40
N LEU A 181 -4.67 -4.59 -12.09
CA LEU A 181 -3.93 -3.36 -11.87
C LEU A 181 -4.03 -2.53 -13.13
N ASN A 182 -4.62 -1.35 -13.02
CA ASN A 182 -4.55 -0.34 -14.06
C ASN A 182 -3.60 0.74 -13.55
N THR A 183 -2.36 0.65 -14.02
CA THR A 183 -1.29 1.54 -13.59
C THR A 183 -0.46 1.93 -14.81
N PRO A 184 0.04 3.17 -14.89
CA PRO A 184 0.88 3.65 -15.99
C PRO A 184 2.28 3.02 -15.96
N PHE A 185 2.50 2.06 -15.05
CA PHE A 185 3.79 1.48 -14.72
C PHE A 185 4.01 0.11 -15.38
N CYS A 186 3.02 -0.44 -16.09
CA CYS A 186 3.13 -1.69 -16.87
C CYS A 186 2.13 -1.70 -18.03
N LEU A 187 2.51 -1.10 -19.17
CA LEU A 187 1.64 -0.90 -20.35
C LEU A 187 1.37 -2.17 -21.19
N ALA A 188 1.98 -3.32 -20.85
CA ALA A 188 1.96 -4.54 -21.67
C ALA A 188 1.19 -5.71 -21.02
N VAL A 189 0.05 -5.42 -20.37
CA VAL A 189 -0.74 -6.41 -19.59
C VAL A 189 -1.16 -7.64 -20.41
N THR A 190 -1.23 -7.57 -21.74
CA THR A 190 -1.59 -8.72 -22.58
C THR A 190 -0.42 -9.64 -22.95
N ALA A 191 0.84 -9.19 -22.84
CA ALA A 191 2.02 -9.97 -23.19
C ALA A 191 2.92 -10.30 -21.98
N CYS A 192 2.69 -9.66 -20.84
CA CYS A 192 3.40 -9.87 -19.60
C CYS A 192 2.73 -10.94 -18.72
N GLU A 193 3.52 -11.67 -17.93
CA GLU A 193 2.97 -12.40 -16.78
C GLU A 193 2.36 -11.40 -15.78
N PRO A 194 1.32 -11.79 -15.03
CA PRO A 194 0.77 -10.95 -13.97
C PRO A 194 1.84 -10.49 -12.97
N PRO A 195 1.81 -9.22 -12.53
CA PRO A 195 2.76 -8.71 -11.55
C PRO A 195 2.66 -9.48 -10.22
N ARG A 196 3.79 -9.60 -9.52
CA ARG A 196 3.79 -10.13 -8.15
C ARG A 196 3.30 -9.04 -7.22
N ILE A 197 2.26 -9.38 -6.45
CA ILE A 197 1.67 -8.46 -5.49
C ILE A 197 1.67 -9.13 -4.14
N SER A 198 2.35 -8.50 -3.19
CA SER A 198 2.35 -8.91 -1.79
C SER A 198 1.86 -7.76 -0.94
N GLY A 199 1.29 -8.05 0.22
CA GLY A 199 0.77 -6.98 1.06
C GLY A 199 -0.07 -7.46 2.21
N SER A 200 -0.53 -6.50 3.00
CA SER A 200 -1.38 -6.74 4.15
C SER A 200 -2.43 -5.66 4.27
N PHE A 201 -3.64 -6.08 4.64
CA PHE A 201 -4.69 -5.22 5.15
C PHE A 201 -4.83 -5.48 6.63
N ARG A 202 -5.05 -4.43 7.38
CA ARG A 202 -5.60 -4.55 8.72
C ARG A 202 -6.97 -3.92 8.75
N LEU A 203 -7.98 -4.72 9.08
CA LEU A 203 -9.39 -4.34 9.05
C LEU A 203 -9.95 -4.40 10.47
N THR A 204 -9.99 -3.26 11.15
CA THR A 204 -10.43 -3.19 12.55
C THR A 204 -11.73 -2.40 12.68
N PRO A 205 -12.67 -2.79 13.56
CA PRO A 205 -13.88 -2.01 13.80
C PRO A 205 -13.63 -0.60 14.37
N GLY A 206 -12.46 -0.38 14.98
CA GLY A 206 -12.04 0.89 15.57
C GLY A 206 -10.73 1.42 14.98
N LEU A 207 -10.46 2.70 15.21
CA LEU A 207 -9.17 3.34 14.95
C LEU A 207 -8.23 3.04 16.13
N PRO A 208 -7.01 2.54 15.92
CA PRO A 208 -6.03 2.40 16.99
C PRO A 208 -5.71 3.79 17.59
N ALA A 209 -5.54 3.84 18.90
CA ALA A 209 -5.12 5.05 19.58
C ALA A 209 -3.64 5.36 19.34
N PHE A 210 -2.81 4.32 19.31
CA PHE A 210 -1.37 4.40 19.04
C PHE A 210 -0.95 3.23 18.15
N ARG A 211 0.12 3.43 17.38
CA ARG A 211 0.87 2.39 16.68
C ARG A 211 2.33 2.53 17.09
N ILE A 212 2.89 1.47 17.66
CA ILE A 212 4.27 1.38 18.08
C ILE A 212 5.02 0.55 17.05
N VAL A 213 6.06 1.16 16.50
CA VAL A 213 6.94 0.58 15.49
C VAL A 213 8.38 0.83 15.91
N ASP A 214 9.29 0.02 15.38
CA ASP A 214 10.71 0.29 15.49
C ASP A 214 11.11 1.55 14.67
N ASP A 215 12.31 2.04 14.91
CA ASP A 215 12.90 3.19 14.23
C ASP A 215 13.52 2.83 12.87
N THR A 216 13.28 1.62 12.38
CA THR A 216 13.79 1.20 11.07
C THR A 216 13.01 1.87 9.95
N VAL A 217 13.62 1.91 8.76
CA VAL A 217 12.96 2.41 7.53
C VAL A 217 11.67 1.65 7.24
N ASP A 218 11.62 0.35 7.58
CA ASP A 218 10.45 -0.50 7.36
C ASP A 218 9.35 -0.32 8.41
N GLN A 219 9.66 0.35 9.54
CA GLN A 219 8.75 0.58 10.66
C GLN A 219 8.06 -0.71 11.09
N ASN A 220 8.86 -1.72 11.45
CA ASN A 220 8.32 -3.00 11.87
C ASN A 220 7.51 -2.81 13.16
N PRO A 221 6.32 -3.42 13.27
CA PRO A 221 5.52 -3.30 14.48
C PRO A 221 6.25 -3.91 15.68
N ILE A 222 6.12 -3.27 16.85
CA ILE A 222 6.60 -3.83 18.12
C ILE A 222 5.41 -4.48 18.83
N PRO A 223 5.23 -5.81 18.72
CA PRO A 223 4.07 -6.48 19.31
C PRO A 223 4.18 -6.57 20.82
N HIS A 224 3.04 -6.59 21.51
CA HIS A 224 2.95 -6.87 22.94
C HIS A 224 3.71 -5.91 23.89
N CYS A 225 4.24 -4.80 23.37
CA CYS A 225 4.84 -3.77 24.22
C CYS A 225 3.75 -3.20 25.15
N ARG A 226 4.12 -2.96 26.41
CA ARG A 226 3.21 -2.33 27.36
C ARG A 226 3.41 -0.83 27.30
N VAL A 227 2.32 -0.08 27.18
CA VAL A 227 2.36 1.38 27.20
C VAL A 227 1.62 1.92 28.41
N ARG A 228 2.11 3.04 28.92
CA ARG A 228 1.41 3.82 29.94
C ARG A 228 0.83 5.05 29.28
N VAL A 229 -0.48 5.23 29.40
CA VAL A 229 -1.21 6.32 28.76
C VAL A 229 -1.97 7.09 29.82
N GLN A 230 -1.84 8.41 29.83
CA GLN A 230 -2.70 9.28 30.61
C GLN A 230 -4.07 9.37 29.95
N CYS A 231 -5.10 8.91 30.64
CA CYS A 231 -6.48 9.03 30.22
C CYS A 231 -7.04 10.44 30.50
N PRO A 232 -8.18 10.81 29.90
CA PRO A 232 -8.79 12.14 30.04
C PRO A 232 -9.16 12.52 31.48
N ASP A 233 -9.34 11.52 32.35
CA ASP A 233 -9.58 11.68 33.78
C ASP A 233 -8.29 12.01 34.57
N GLY A 234 -7.17 12.19 33.88
CA GLY A 234 -5.85 12.44 34.45
C GLY A 234 -5.15 11.18 34.97
N VAL A 235 -5.82 10.03 34.96
CA VAL A 235 -5.29 8.77 35.49
C VAL A 235 -4.44 8.07 34.44
N ALA A 236 -3.23 7.68 34.83
CA ALA A 236 -2.39 6.85 33.98
C ALA A 236 -2.86 5.39 34.03
N ARG A 237 -3.07 4.79 32.87
CA ARG A 237 -3.47 3.38 32.71
C ARG A 237 -2.52 2.66 31.77
N GLU A 238 -2.39 1.36 31.98
CA GLU A 238 -1.55 0.50 31.14
C GLU A 238 -2.38 -0.16 30.04
N PHE A 239 -1.82 -0.20 28.84
CA PHE A 239 -2.36 -0.92 27.70
C PHE A 239 -1.27 -1.77 27.06
N VAL A 240 -1.66 -2.80 26.32
CA VAL A 240 -0.73 -3.70 25.64
C VAL A 240 -0.98 -3.60 24.15
N ALA A 241 0.09 -3.46 23.36
CA ALA A 241 -0.01 -3.52 21.92
C ALA A 241 -0.34 -4.93 21.44
N ASP A 242 -1.11 -5.04 20.37
CA ASP A 242 -1.36 -6.32 19.71
C ASP A 242 -0.20 -6.74 18.79
N ASP A 243 -0.37 -7.85 18.05
CA ASP A 243 0.64 -8.43 17.15
C ASP A 243 1.14 -7.46 16.05
N ALA A 244 0.40 -6.39 15.76
CA ALA A 244 0.79 -5.38 14.78
C ALA A 244 1.16 -4.04 15.43
N GLY A 245 1.52 -4.06 16.72
CA GLY A 245 2.02 -2.91 17.46
C GLY A 245 0.95 -1.87 17.73
N GLU A 246 -0.34 -2.21 17.62
CA GLU A 246 -1.42 -1.24 17.81
C GLU A 246 -2.05 -1.33 19.19
N ILE A 247 -2.42 -0.17 19.72
CA ILE A 247 -3.11 -0.06 21.00
C ILE A 247 -4.49 0.53 20.76
N PHE A 248 -5.52 -0.23 21.11
CA PHE A 248 -6.90 0.22 21.08
C PHE A 248 -7.33 0.67 22.47
N ILE A 249 -7.64 1.96 22.60
CA ILE A 249 -8.18 2.52 23.84
C ILE A 249 -9.66 2.79 23.60
N PRO A 250 -10.58 2.25 24.43
CA PRO A 250 -11.99 2.58 24.36
C PRO A 250 -12.18 4.09 24.51
N ARG A 251 -12.67 4.76 23.48
CA ARG A 251 -12.93 6.22 23.50
C ARG A 251 -14.41 6.49 23.71
N SER A 252 -14.74 7.41 24.62
CA SER A 252 -16.10 7.93 24.83
C SER A 252 -16.40 9.22 24.07
N GLY A 253 -15.41 9.86 23.44
CA GLY A 253 -15.60 11.13 22.75
C GLY A 253 -14.33 11.72 22.14
N LYS A 254 -14.24 13.06 22.12
CA LYS A 254 -13.07 13.85 21.65
C LYS A 254 -12.01 13.97 22.74
N ASP A 255 -11.71 12.84 23.34
CA ASP A 255 -10.90 12.71 24.53
C ASP A 255 -9.40 12.71 24.16
N VAL A 256 -8.58 13.48 24.89
CA VAL A 256 -7.11 13.51 24.69
C VAL A 256 -6.49 12.40 25.53
N TYR A 257 -5.66 11.58 24.89
CA TYR A 257 -4.88 10.52 25.52
C TYR A 257 -3.40 10.82 25.28
N THR A 258 -2.62 10.92 26.35
CA THR A 258 -1.18 11.22 26.25
C THR A 258 -0.39 9.95 26.47
N LEU A 259 0.41 9.53 25.48
CA LEU A 259 1.38 8.46 25.67
C LEU A 259 2.47 8.94 26.61
N LEU A 260 2.59 8.32 27.79
CA LEU A 260 3.58 8.68 28.79
C LEU A 260 4.86 7.87 28.63
N GLU A 261 4.73 6.57 28.36
CA GLU A 261 5.85 5.64 28.36
C GLU A 261 5.55 4.43 27.48
N VAL A 262 6.58 3.89 26.82
CA VAL A 262 6.57 2.61 26.11
C VAL A 262 7.60 1.69 26.77
N LEU A 263 7.14 0.55 27.26
CA LEU A 263 7.97 -0.50 27.87
C LEU A 263 8.17 -1.60 26.82
N GLU A 264 9.43 -1.93 26.53
CA GLU A 264 9.83 -2.91 25.49
C GLU A 264 9.37 -4.34 25.80
N ASP A 265 8.96 -4.61 27.04
CA ASP A 265 8.65 -5.94 27.54
C ASP A 265 7.26 -6.05 28.19
N ALA A 266 6.74 -7.28 28.24
CA ALA A 266 5.53 -7.62 29.00
C ALA A 266 5.73 -7.57 30.53
N ALA A 267 6.96 -7.22 30.97
CA ALA A 267 7.35 -7.20 32.37
C ALA A 267 6.64 -6.05 33.13
N PRO A 268 6.26 -6.27 34.40
CA PRO A 268 5.73 -5.21 35.25
C PRO A 268 6.75 -4.08 35.44
N LEU A 269 6.26 -2.85 35.63
CA LEU A 269 7.02 -1.59 35.75
C LEU A 269 8.17 -1.61 36.78
N CYS A 270 8.12 -2.55 37.74
CA CYS A 270 9.19 -2.79 38.71
C CYS A 270 10.43 -3.50 38.12
N LEU A 271 10.37 -3.94 36.85
CA LEU A 271 11.40 -4.71 36.17
C LEU A 271 11.84 -4.09 34.82
N SER A 272 11.13 -3.08 34.32
CA SER A 272 11.41 -2.47 33.01
C SER A 272 12.52 -1.43 33.08
N ARG A 273 13.45 -1.46 32.11
CA ARG A 273 14.45 -0.40 31.90
C ARG A 273 13.88 0.66 30.95
N PRO A 274 14.01 1.97 31.24
CA PRO A 274 13.67 3.00 30.27
C PRO A 274 14.59 2.89 29.05
N ALA A 275 14.04 2.54 27.89
CA ALA A 275 14.76 2.64 26.63
C ALA A 275 14.89 4.13 26.24
N GLY A 276 16.05 4.53 25.73
CA GLY A 276 16.31 5.91 25.33
C GLY A 276 15.64 6.21 23.99
N TRP A 277 14.45 6.81 24.02
CA TRP A 277 13.74 7.21 22.81
C TRP A 277 13.98 8.69 22.52
N THR A 278 14.23 9.00 21.25
CA THR A 278 14.29 10.37 20.72
C THR A 278 12.89 10.78 20.30
N ILE A 279 12.26 11.71 21.02
CA ILE A 279 10.97 12.30 20.62
C ILE A 279 11.28 13.46 19.67
N GLU A 280 10.99 13.28 18.38
CA GLU A 280 11.03 14.38 17.41
C GLU A 280 9.75 15.22 17.59
N ALA A 281 9.88 16.37 18.26
CA ALA A 281 8.79 17.33 18.38
C ALA A 281 8.55 17.97 17.01
N MET A 282 7.35 17.74 16.45
CA MET A 282 6.88 18.51 15.30
C MET A 282 6.76 19.98 15.72
N PRO A 283 7.29 20.94 14.94
CA PRO A 283 7.08 22.35 15.24
C PRO A 283 5.59 22.67 15.16
N ASP A 284 5.07 23.33 16.18
CA ASP A 284 3.78 23.99 16.12
C ASP A 284 3.80 24.94 14.91
N GLN A 285 2.96 24.69 13.92
CA GLN A 285 2.72 25.68 12.87
C GLN A 285 1.85 26.81 13.45
N PRO A 286 2.14 28.07 13.07
CA PRO A 286 1.45 29.27 13.58
C PRO A 286 -0.05 29.31 13.25
#